data_AF-A0A4U0S6X1-F1
#
_entry.id   AF-A0A4U0S6X1-F1
#
_cell.length_a   1.000
_cell.length_b   1.000
_cell.length_c   1.000
_cell.angle_alpha   90.00
_cell.angle_beta   90.00
_cell.angle_gamma   90.00
#
_symmetry.space_group_name_H-M   'P 1'
#
loop_
_entity.id
_entity.type
_entity.pdbx_description
1 polymer ?
#
loop_
_entity_poly.entity_id
_entity_poly.type
_entity_poly.pdbx_seq_one_letter_code
_entity_poly.pdbx_strand_id
1 'polypeptide(L)' 'MAKVQLNVRVDEALAAKLKAEASKHGQSVQKYVEELIEDGIGGPRTRFFEAAEKFMADFGADFERDFGPGGAR' A
#
# COMPACT_ATOMS: atom_id res chain seq x y z
N MET A 1 8.37 -21.35 -8.43
CA MET A 1 6.94 -21.68 -8.58
C MET A 1 6.56 -21.48 -10.04
N ALA A 2 5.61 -22.26 -10.58
CA ALA A 2 5.10 -22.01 -11.92
C ALA A 2 4.35 -20.67 -11.95
N LYS A 3 4.60 -19.83 -12.96
CA LYS A 3 3.86 -18.57 -13.13
C LYS A 3 2.42 -18.89 -13.58
N VAL A 4 1.44 -18.35 -12.87
CA VAL A 4 0.02 -18.44 -13.21
C VAL A 4 -0.42 -17.10 -13.81
N GLN A 5 -1.17 -17.13 -14.90
CA GLN A 5 -1.69 -15.92 -15.54
C GLN A 5 -3.03 -15.51 -14.91
N LEU A 6 -3.10 -14.29 -14.39
CA LEU A 6 -4.33 -13.71 -13.85
C LEU A 6 -5.00 -12.82 -14.91
N ASN A 7 -6.21 -13.18 -15.34
CA ASN A 7 -6.97 -12.39 -16.32
C ASN A 7 -7.83 -11.34 -15.59
N VAL A 8 -7.31 -10.13 -15.41
CA VAL A 8 -8.03 -9.01 -14.77
C VAL A 8 -8.55 -8.05 -15.83
N ARG A 9 -9.83 -7.64 -15.71
CA ARG A 9 -10.39 -6.53 -16.48
C ARG A 9 -10.26 -5.25 -15.68
N VAL A 10 -9.71 -4.22 -16.29
CA VAL A 10 -9.55 -2.88 -15.70
C VAL A 10 -10.21 -1.87 -16.62
N ASP A 11 -10.62 -0.73 -16.05
CA ASP A 11 -11.05 0.41 -16.86
C ASP A 11 -9.87 1.04 -17.61
N GLU A 12 -10.21 1.85 -18.62
CA GLU A 12 -9.22 2.47 -19.51
C GLU A 12 -8.29 3.44 -18.77
N ALA A 13 -8.81 4.18 -17.78
CA ALA A 13 -8.02 5.16 -17.04
C ALA A 13 -6.97 4.48 -16.16
N LEU A 14 -7.34 3.37 -15.50
CA LEU A 14 -6.42 2.56 -14.74
C LEU A 14 -5.37 1.91 -15.65
N ALA A 15 -5.77 1.37 -16.80
CA ALA A 15 -4.83 0.80 -17.77
C ALA A 15 -3.82 1.84 -18.28
N ALA A 16 -4.27 3.06 -18.58
CA ALA A 16 -3.41 4.16 -19.00
C ALA A 16 -2.41 4.55 -17.90
N LYS A 17 -2.86 4.64 -16.65
CA LYS A 17 -2.01 4.94 -15.50
C LYS A 17 -0.93 3.88 -15.29
N LEU A 18 -1.30 2.60 -15.31
CA LEU A 18 -0.35 1.49 -15.16
C LEU A 18 0.70 1.47 -16.28
N LYS A 19 0.30 1.76 -17.52
CA LYS A 19 1.22 1.89 -18.66
C LYS A 19 2.21 3.05 -18.48
N ALA A 20 1.70 4.22 -18.07
CA ALA A 20 2.53 5.39 -17.86
C ALA A 20 3.56 5.16 -16.75
N GLU A 21 3.15 4.59 -15.62
CA GLU A 21 4.06 4.27 -14.51
C GLU A 21 5.07 3.20 -14.91
N ALA A 22 4.64 2.07 -15.49
CA ALA A 22 5.56 1.04 -15.97
C ALA A 22 6.62 1.60 -16.93
N SER A 23 6.24 2.52 -17.83
CA SER A 23 7.16 3.20 -18.74
C SER A 23 8.16 4.10 -18.01
N LYS A 24 7.76 4.82 -16.95
CA LYS A 24 8.69 5.63 -16.13
C LYS A 24 9.73 4.76 -15.43
N HIS A 25 9.34 3.55 -15.05
CA HIS A 25 10.22 2.57 -14.41
C HIS A 25 11.03 1.73 -15.42
N GLY A 26 10.85 1.93 -16.73
CA GLY A 26 11.53 1.12 -17.76
C GLY A 26 11.12 -0.36 -17.75
N GLN A 27 9.93 -0.67 -17.23
CA GLN A 27 9.42 -2.01 -17.03
C GLN A 27 8.25 -2.32 -17.98
N SER A 28 7.99 -3.60 -18.22
CA SER A 28 6.73 -4.01 -18.83
C SER A 28 5.57 -3.81 -17.85
N VAL A 29 4.37 -3.55 -18.38
CA VAL A 29 3.16 -3.40 -17.57
C VAL A 29 2.91 -4.63 -16.69
N GLN A 30 3.14 -5.83 -17.22
CA GLN A 30 3.00 -7.07 -16.44
C GLN A 30 3.95 -7.11 -15.25
N LYS A 31 5.22 -6.77 -15.44
CA LYS A 31 6.21 -6.78 -14.35
C LYS A 31 5.89 -5.72 -13.29
N TYR A 32 5.51 -4.51 -13.73
CA TYR A 32 5.11 -3.45 -12.81
C TYR A 32 3.88 -3.84 -11.98
N VAL A 33 2.88 -4.49 -12.59
CA VAL A 33 1.69 -4.96 -11.89
C VAL A 33 2.00 -6.14 -10.95
N GLU A 34 2.89 -7.05 -11.33
CA GLU A 34 3.39 -8.14 -10.47
C GLU A 34 4.01 -7.56 -9.18
N GLU A 35 4.93 -6.60 -9.32
CA GLU A 35 5.58 -5.91 -8.18
C GLU A 35 4.57 -5.10 -7.35
N LEU A 36 3.65 -4.38 -7.99
CA LEU A 36 2.59 -3.62 -7.29
C LEU A 36 1.67 -4.53 -6.45
N ILE A 37 1.34 -5.71 -6.98
CA ILE A 37 0.51 -6.70 -6.28
C ILE A 37 1.29 -7.34 -5.13
N GLU A 38 2.57 -7.67 -5.32
CA GLU A 38 3.43 -8.17 -4.24
C GLU A 38 3.60 -7.16 -3.11
N ASP A 39 3.78 -5.87 -3.44
CA ASP A 39 3.85 -4.78 -2.45
C ASP A 39 2.51 -4.55 -1.74
N GLY A 40 1.40 -4.68 -2.46
CA GLY A 40 0.05 -4.52 -1.92
C GLY A 40 -0.41 -5.69 -1.04
N ILE A 41 -0.12 -6.92 -1.44
CA ILE A 41 -0.49 -8.15 -0.72
C ILE A 41 0.63 -8.47 0.28
N GLY A 42 0.56 -7.87 1.46
CA GLY A 42 1.45 -8.20 2.58
C GLY A 42 2.85 -7.60 2.48
N GLY A 43 3.07 -6.63 1.59
CA GLY A 43 4.29 -5.82 1.55
C GLY A 43 4.39 -4.80 2.68
N PRO A 44 5.50 -4.04 2.75
CA PRO A 44 5.82 -3.12 3.85
C PRO A 44 4.71 -2.10 4.11
N ARG A 45 3.99 -1.67 3.06
CA ARG A 45 2.91 -0.70 3.18
C ARG A 45 1.72 -1.24 3.95
N THR A 46 1.27 -2.46 3.64
CA THR A 46 0.16 -3.11 4.34
C THR A 46 0.53 -3.41 5.78
N ARG A 47 1.75 -3.96 6.01
CA ARG A 47 2.28 -4.17 7.36
C ARG A 47 2.44 -2.88 8.16
N PHE A 48 2.80 -1.79 7.50
CA PHE A 48 2.90 -0.46 8.13
C PHE A 48 1.52 0.03 8.59
N PHE A 49 0.49 -0.09 7.75
CA PHE A 49 -0.87 0.29 8.16
C PHE A 49 -1.40 -0.60 9.28
N GLU A 50 -1.18 -1.91 9.23
CA GLU A 50 -1.54 -2.83 10.31
C GLU A 50 -0.82 -2.47 11.63
N ALA A 51 0.48 -2.15 11.57
CA ALA A 51 1.26 -1.74 12.73
C ALA A 51 0.80 -0.38 13.29
N ALA A 52 0.49 0.58 12.42
CA ALA A 52 -0.03 1.89 12.81
C ALA A 52 -1.42 1.76 13.45
N GLU A 53 -2.30 0.94 12.88
CA GLU A 53 -3.63 0.65 13.46
C GLU A 53 -3.49 0.01 14.84
N LYS A 54 -2.62 -0.99 14.97
CA LYS A 54 -2.33 -1.62 16.27
C LYS A 54 -1.74 -0.64 17.29
N PHE A 55 -0.82 0.22 16.86
CA PHE A 55 -0.24 1.25 17.73
C PHE A 55 -1.31 2.23 18.24
N MET A 56 -2.20 2.70 17.36
CA MET A 56 -3.29 3.59 17.75
C MET A 56 -4.28 2.89 18.68
N ALA A 57 -4.55 1.60 18.49
CA ALA A 57 -5.42 0.83 19.38
C ALA A 57 -4.81 0.65 20.78
N ASP A 58 -3.52 0.33 20.86
CA ASP A 58 -2.85 0.03 22.14
C ASP A 58 -2.43 1.29 22.91
N PHE A 59 -2.02 2.35 22.20
CA PHE A 59 -1.37 3.52 22.79
C PHE A 59 -2.04 4.85 22.44
N GLY A 60 -3.06 4.87 21.58
CA GLY A 60 -3.69 6.10 21.11
C GLY A 60 -4.26 6.94 22.26
N ALA A 61 -4.90 6.31 23.25
CA ALA A 61 -5.45 7.02 24.40
C ALA A 61 -4.38 7.64 25.30
N ASP A 62 -3.25 6.96 25.51
CA ASP A 62 -2.11 7.49 26.26
C ASP A 62 -1.44 8.63 25.50
N PHE A 63 -1.28 8.47 24.19
CA PHE A 63 -0.70 9.49 23.32
C PHE A 63 -1.55 10.76 23.26
N GLU A 64 -2.87 10.62 23.13
CA GLU A 64 -3.83 11.73 23.16
C GLU A 64 -3.84 12.42 24.53
N ARG A 65 -3.70 11.65 25.62
CA ARG A 65 -3.61 12.19 26.98
C ARG A 65 -2.33 13.02 27.19
N ASP A 66 -1.20 12.52 26.72
CA ASP A 66 0.12 13.10 27.02
C ASP A 66 0.56 14.15 25.99
N PHE A 67 -0.02 14.16 24.79
CA PHE A 67 0.37 15.04 23.68
C PHE A 67 -0.80 15.68 22.93
N GLY A 68 -2.05 15.34 23.26
CA GLY A 68 -3.22 15.94 22.63
C GLY A 68 -3.42 17.39 23.04
N PRO A 69 -4.33 18.14 22.36
CA PRO A 69 -4.55 19.56 22.59
C PRO A 69 -5.05 19.94 24.01
N GLY A 70 -5.34 18.96 24.88
CA GLY A 70 -5.61 19.14 26.30
C GLY A 70 -4.53 18.61 27.25
N GLY A 71 -3.47 18.00 26.71
CA GLY A 71 -2.40 17.29 27.42
C GLY A 71 -1.09 18.06 27.42
N ALA A 72 -1.11 19.29 27.95
CA ALA A 72 0.11 19.98 28.36
C ALA A 72 -0.27 20.97 29.47
N ARG A 73 -0.10 20.53 30.72
CA ARG A 73 0.23 21.37 31.86
C ARG A 73 1.43 20.76 32.56
#